data_AF-A0A7W3LTC1-F1
#
_entry.id   AF-A0A7W3LTC1-F1
#
_cell.length_a   1.000
_cell.length_b   1.000
_cell.length_c   1.000
_cell.angle_alpha   90.00
_cell.angle_beta   90.00
_cell.angle_gamma   90.00
#
_symmetry.space_group_name_H-M   'P 1'
#
loop_
_entity.id
_entity.type
_entity.pdbx_description
1 polymer ?
#
loop_
_entity_poly.entity_id
_entity_poly.type
_entity_poly.pdbx_seq_one_letter_code
_entity_poly.pdbx_strand_id
1 'polypeptide(L)'
;MRHNGRPPIYASDLPITHLDLRLKPEPKTKGRPPEGPETLIVCPDCGWWVALKRHMVHPHRDRRRRPIDGRVPRCPGSGQRVIVNISYDTWREQLAQVVADASTRRSAPQFTKPRPPVPPAVHQIARAREKALAAALAASGTENPR
;
A
#
# COMPACT_ATOMS: atom_id res chain seq x y z
N MET A 1 -27.43 15.93 9.85
CA MET A 1 -26.20 15.39 10.48
C MET A 1 -25.69 16.40 11.48
N ARG A 2 -25.39 15.98 12.71
CA ARG A 2 -24.79 16.85 13.74
C ARG A 2 -23.30 17.01 13.45
N HIS A 3 -22.81 18.24 13.44
CA HIS A 3 -21.38 18.51 13.35
C HIS A 3 -20.65 17.97 14.60
N ASN A 4 -19.37 17.65 14.48
CA ASN A 4 -18.56 17.22 15.63
C ASN A 4 -17.87 18.37 16.38
N GLY A 5 -18.09 19.63 15.99
CA GLY A 5 -17.51 20.81 16.65
C GLY A 5 -16.03 21.08 16.36
N ARG A 6 -15.37 20.23 15.57
CA ARG A 6 -13.96 20.41 15.17
C ARG A 6 -13.84 21.46 14.06
N PRO A 7 -12.65 22.07 13.90
CA PRO A 7 -12.41 22.97 12.78
C PRO A 7 -12.65 22.27 11.43
N PRO A 8 -13.13 23.02 10.42
CA PRO A 8 -13.31 22.49 9.08
C PRO A 8 -11.98 22.08 8.46
N ILE A 9 -12.01 21.04 7.63
CA ILE A 9 -10.88 20.61 6.82
C ILE A 9 -11.04 21.22 5.44
N TYR A 10 -9.98 21.81 4.88
CA TYR A 10 -9.97 22.20 3.47
C TYR A 10 -9.58 20.98 2.63
N ALA A 11 -10.29 20.77 1.53
CA ALA A 11 -9.99 19.67 0.61
C ALA A 11 -8.58 19.78 0.01
N SER A 12 -8.08 21.00 -0.16
CA SER A 12 -6.69 21.28 -0.58
C SER A 12 -5.63 20.79 0.39
N ASP A 13 -5.96 20.68 1.69
CA ASP A 13 -5.00 20.30 2.74
C ASP A 13 -4.88 18.78 2.84
N LEU A 14 -5.81 18.04 2.23
CA LEU A 14 -5.72 16.60 2.12
C LEU A 14 -4.74 16.23 0.99
N PRO A 15 -3.98 15.13 1.15
CA PRO A 15 -3.23 14.58 0.04
C PRO A 15 -4.13 14.37 -1.18
N ILE A 16 -3.62 14.65 -2.39
CA ILE A 16 -4.44 14.56 -3.60
C ILE A 16 -5.03 13.17 -3.82
N THR A 17 -4.29 12.13 -3.38
CA THR A 17 -4.68 10.72 -3.40
C THR A 17 -5.70 10.34 -2.33
N HIS A 18 -5.98 11.23 -1.38
CA HIS A 18 -6.97 11.07 -0.30
C HIS A 18 -8.29 11.79 -0.59
N LEU A 19 -8.45 12.27 -1.82
CA LEU A 19 -9.60 13.01 -2.30
C LEU A 19 -10.07 12.38 -3.63
N ASP A 20 -11.35 12.04 -3.71
CA ASP A 20 -12.03 11.62 -4.95
C ASP A 20 -13.14 12.64 -5.24
N LEU A 21 -12.79 13.67 -6.02
CA LEU A 21 -13.77 14.64 -6.50
C LEU A 21 -14.56 14.04 -7.65
N ARG A 22 -15.87 13.95 -7.46
CA ARG A 22 -16.82 13.50 -8.47
C ARG A 22 -17.59 14.71 -8.99
N LEU A 23 -17.67 14.88 -10.32
CA LEU A 23 -18.60 15.82 -10.93
C LEU A 23 -20.03 15.43 -10.52
N LYS A 24 -20.71 16.32 -9.82
CA LYS A 24 -22.16 16.18 -9.66
C LYS A 24 -22.81 16.58 -10.98
N PRO A 25 -23.61 15.71 -11.59
CA PRO A 25 -24.40 16.11 -12.74
C PRO A 25 -25.34 17.23 -12.30
N GLU A 26 -25.61 18.18 -13.20
CA GLU A 26 -26.62 19.19 -12.93
C GLU A 26 -27.96 18.53 -12.65
N PRO A 27 -28.73 19.04 -11.67
CA PRO A 27 -30.03 18.47 -11.36
C PRO A 27 -30.95 18.61 -12.58
N LYS A 28 -31.31 17.46 -13.19
CA LYS A 28 -32.22 17.41 -14.35
C LYS A 28 -33.63 17.94 -14.05
N THR A 29 -33.98 18.18 -12.79
CA THR A 29 -35.32 18.59 -12.37
C THR A 29 -35.22 19.43 -11.10
N LYS A 30 -35.91 20.60 -11.06
CA LYS A 30 -36.03 21.42 -9.84
C LYS A 30 -36.69 20.60 -8.73
N GLY A 31 -35.93 20.29 -7.68
CA GLY A 31 -36.42 19.59 -6.48
C GLY A 31 -35.90 18.16 -6.28
N ARG A 32 -35.30 17.52 -7.30
CA ARG A 32 -34.62 16.22 -7.12
C ARG A 32 -33.15 16.47 -6.76
N PRO A 33 -32.61 15.87 -5.68
CA PRO A 33 -31.17 15.90 -5.43
C PRO A 33 -30.45 15.35 -6.66
N PRO A 34 -29.37 15.98 -7.14
CA PRO A 34 -28.58 15.42 -8.22
C PRO A 34 -28.10 14.03 -7.81
N GLU A 35 -28.57 13.00 -8.52
CA GLU A 35 -28.06 11.63 -8.44
C GLU A 35 -26.70 11.63 -9.15
N GLY A 36 -25.70 12.09 -8.43
CA GLY A 36 -24.31 12.07 -8.83
C GLY A 36 -23.51 11.11 -7.95
N PRO A 37 -22.38 10.60 -8.45
CA PRO A 37 -21.44 9.91 -7.59
C PRO A 37 -21.00 10.83 -6.43
N GLU A 38 -21.02 10.30 -5.20
CA GLU A 38 -20.67 11.06 -4.00
C GLU A 38 -19.17 11.35 -3.98
N THR A 39 -18.78 12.58 -3.64
CA THR A 39 -17.38 12.92 -3.35
C THR A 39 -16.90 12.06 -2.18
N LEU A 40 -15.76 11.40 -2.32
CA LEU A 40 -15.16 10.59 -1.25
C LEU A 40 -13.90 11.27 -0.74
N ILE A 41 -13.64 11.13 0.54
CA ILE A 41 -12.37 11.53 1.15
C ILE A 41 -11.84 10.40 2.03
N VAL A 42 -10.55 10.40 2.29
CA VAL A 42 -9.98 9.63 3.39
C VAL A 42 -10.17 10.43 4.68
N CYS A 43 -10.82 9.82 5.68
CA CYS A 43 -10.94 10.41 7.00
C CYS A 43 -9.55 10.58 7.66
N PRO A 44 -9.14 11.80 8.08
CA PRO A 44 -7.82 12.01 8.68
C PRO A 44 -7.58 11.23 9.98
N ASP A 45 -8.64 10.94 10.75
CA ASP A 45 -8.48 10.27 12.05
C ASP A 45 -8.32 8.75 11.93
N CYS A 46 -8.98 8.10 10.97
CA CYS A 46 -9.01 6.63 10.89
C CYS A 46 -8.46 6.07 9.57
N GLY A 47 -8.25 6.91 8.55
CA GLY A 47 -7.71 6.50 7.25
C GLY A 47 -8.68 5.75 6.34
N TRP A 48 -9.98 5.74 6.64
CA TRP A 48 -10.99 5.08 5.81
C TRP A 48 -11.56 6.03 4.76
N TRP A 49 -11.81 5.50 3.57
CA TRP A 49 -12.60 6.18 2.54
C TRP A 49 -14.05 6.32 2.99
N VAL A 50 -14.54 7.56 2.98
CA VAL A 50 -15.85 7.94 3.47
C VAL A 50 -16.46 8.99 2.56
N ALA A 51 -17.77 8.88 2.34
CA ALA A 51 -18.49 9.86 1.55
C ALA A 51 -18.60 11.21 2.27
N LEU A 52 -18.61 12.27 1.48
CA LEU A 52 -19.00 13.61 1.92
C LEU A 52 -20.49 13.81 1.66
N LYS A 53 -21.28 13.94 2.74
CA LYS A 53 -22.69 14.31 2.67
C LYS A 53 -22.90 15.69 3.26
N ARG A 54 -23.48 16.61 2.48
CA ARG A 54 -23.75 18.00 2.87
C ARG A 54 -22.49 18.69 3.43
N HIS A 55 -21.36 18.56 2.71
CA HIS A 55 -20.06 19.12 3.11
C HIS A 55 -19.55 18.63 4.48
N MET A 56 -19.94 17.41 4.87
CA MET A 56 -19.49 16.78 6.11
C MET A 56 -19.09 15.34 5.88
N VAL A 57 -18.07 14.90 6.63
CA VAL A 57 -17.66 13.50 6.70
C VAL A 57 -18.82 12.63 7.15
N HIS A 58 -19.19 11.63 6.35
CA HIS A 58 -20.25 10.69 6.70
C HIS A 58 -19.94 10.01 8.04
N PRO A 59 -20.92 9.86 8.94
CA PRO A 59 -20.74 9.11 10.16
C PRO A 59 -20.29 7.68 9.87
N HIS A 60 -19.17 7.28 10.46
CA HIS A 60 -18.60 5.94 10.30
C HIS A 60 -17.96 5.47 11.62
N ARG A 61 -17.68 4.18 11.70
CA ARG A 61 -17.03 3.56 12.86
C ARG A 61 -15.55 3.36 12.59
N ASP A 62 -14.73 3.58 13.59
CA ASP A 62 -13.29 3.38 13.49
C ASP A 62 -12.95 1.91 13.78
N ARG A 63 -12.89 1.08 12.73
CA ARG A 63 -12.62 -0.36 12.86
C ARG A 63 -11.22 -0.70 13.39
N ARG A 64 -10.31 0.29 13.50
CA ARG A 64 -9.00 0.09 14.12
C ARG A 64 -9.08 0.14 15.65
N ARG A 65 -10.11 0.76 16.22
CA ARG A 65 -10.31 0.83 17.67
C ARG A 65 -10.95 -0.46 18.18
N ARG A 66 -10.50 -0.91 19.36
CA ARG A 66 -11.12 -2.02 20.06
C ARG A 66 -12.61 -1.72 20.32
N PRO A 67 -13.51 -2.71 20.17
CA PRO A 67 -14.89 -2.56 20.58
C PRO A 67 -14.99 -2.23 22.07
N ILE A 68 -15.88 -1.32 22.42
CA ILE A 68 -16.29 -1.05 23.80
C ILE A 68 -17.74 -1.55 23.89
N ASP A 69 -18.04 -2.42 24.87
CA ASP A 69 -19.35 -3.05 25.05
C ASP A 69 -19.86 -3.77 23.77
N GLY A 70 -18.97 -4.49 23.09
CA GLY A 70 -19.29 -5.22 21.87
C GLY A 70 -19.55 -4.35 20.63
N ARG A 71 -19.37 -3.02 20.72
CA ARG A 71 -19.56 -2.10 19.60
C ARG A 71 -18.30 -1.29 19.29
N VAL A 72 -17.93 -1.23 18.02
CA VAL A 72 -16.86 -0.36 17.56
C VAL A 72 -17.29 1.11 17.71
N PRO A 73 -16.54 1.96 18.41
CA PRO A 73 -16.92 3.35 18.64
C PRO A 73 -17.02 4.14 17.32
N ARG A 74 -17.82 5.21 17.36
CA ARG A 74 -17.89 6.18 16.26
C ARG A 74 -16.54 6.88 16.10
N CYS A 75 -16.09 7.05 14.86
CA CYS A 75 -14.85 7.76 14.57
C CYS A 75 -14.97 9.25 14.98
N PRO A 76 -13.97 9.85 15.67
CA PRO A 76 -13.98 11.26 16.04
C PRO A 76 -14.19 12.23 14.86
N GLY A 77 -13.68 11.89 13.68
CA GLY A 77 -13.85 12.68 12.45
C GLY A 77 -15.23 12.61 11.82
N SER A 78 -16.11 11.75 12.33
CA SER A 78 -17.49 11.63 11.84
C SER A 78 -18.30 12.90 12.04
N GLY A 79 -18.77 13.51 10.95
CA GLY A 79 -19.50 14.78 11.00
C GLY A 79 -18.59 16.02 11.05
N GLN A 80 -17.30 15.87 10.75
CA GLN A 80 -16.41 17.01 10.53
C GLN A 80 -16.78 17.74 9.24
N ARG A 81 -16.77 19.07 9.27
CA ARG A 81 -17.03 19.89 8.08
C ARG A 81 -15.83 19.82 7.13
N VAL A 82 -16.12 19.76 5.84
CA VAL A 82 -15.12 19.78 4.78
C VAL A 82 -15.48 20.85 3.77
N ILE A 83 -14.56 21.79 3.59
CA ILE A 83 -14.66 22.88 2.63
C ILE A 83 -13.96 22.41 1.36
N VAL A 84 -14.73 22.19 0.30
CA VAL A 84 -14.18 21.83 -1.02
C VAL A 84 -13.76 23.11 -1.72
N ASN A 85 -12.50 23.49 -1.53
CA ASN A 85 -11.87 24.72 -2.05
C ASN A 85 -10.96 24.49 -3.26
N ILE A 86 -11.00 23.28 -3.84
CA ILE A 86 -10.28 22.93 -5.06
C ILE A 86 -11.28 22.52 -6.14
N SER A 87 -11.07 22.98 -7.36
CA SER A 87 -11.91 22.64 -8.50
C SER A 87 -11.68 21.19 -8.94
N TYR A 88 -12.66 20.59 -9.62
CA TYR A 88 -12.50 19.25 -10.19
C TYR A 88 -11.34 19.19 -11.18
N ASP A 89 -11.19 20.20 -12.05
CA ASP A 89 -10.15 20.22 -13.07
C ASP A 89 -8.75 20.34 -12.45
N THR A 90 -8.59 21.22 -11.46
CA THR A 90 -7.33 21.36 -10.72
C THR A 90 -6.97 20.08 -9.98
N TRP A 91 -7.95 19.44 -9.32
CA TRP A 91 -7.74 18.15 -8.66
C TRP A 91 -7.33 17.06 -9.66
N ARG A 92 -8.01 16.98 -10.81
CA ARG A 92 -7.74 15.98 -11.85
C ARG A 92 -6.34 16.15 -12.44
N GLU A 93 -5.93 17.39 -12.70
CA GLU A 93 -4.60 17.72 -13.19
C GLU A 93 -3.51 17.35 -12.19
N GLN A 94 -3.68 17.73 -10.91
CA GLN A 94 -2.74 17.37 -9.85
C GLN A 94 -2.63 15.85 -9.66
N LEU A 95 -3.76 15.13 -9.73
CA LEU A 95 -3.78 13.68 -9.64
C LEU A 95 -3.03 13.04 -10.82
N ALA A 96 -3.25 13.53 -12.04
CA ALA A 96 -2.55 13.07 -13.23
C ALA A 96 -1.04 13.28 -13.11
N GLN A 97 -0.61 14.43 -12.58
CA GLN A 97 0.80 14.73 -12.36
C GLN A 97 1.45 13.77 -11.35
N VAL A 98 0.76 13.44 -10.26
CA VAL A 98 1.27 12.46 -9.27
C VAL A 98 1.36 11.05 -9.85
N VAL A 99 0.37 10.65 -10.66
CA VAL A 99 0.40 9.35 -11.36
C VAL A 99 1.56 9.30 -12.36
N ALA A 100 1.82 10.39 -13.08
CA ALA A 100 2.96 10.50 -13.99
C ALA A 100 4.30 10.44 -13.25
N ASP A 101 4.48 11.18 -12.16
CA ASP A 101 5.70 11.09 -11.34
C ASP A 101 5.92 9.66 -10.83
N ALA A 102 4.88 9.04 -10.28
CA ALA A 102 4.97 7.67 -9.78
C ALA A 102 5.34 6.65 -10.87
N SER A 103 4.85 6.83 -12.10
CA SER A 103 5.16 5.93 -13.22
C SER A 103 6.59 6.11 -13.76
N THR A 104 7.18 7.30 -13.61
CA THR A 104 8.58 7.55 -14.04
C THR A 104 9.62 6.92 -13.11
N ARG A 105 9.23 6.55 -11.87
CA ARG A 105 10.12 5.84 -10.94
C ARG A 105 10.36 4.42 -11.45
N ARG A 106 11.46 4.22 -12.17
CA ARG A 106 11.91 2.88 -12.55
C ARG A 106 12.25 2.08 -11.29
N SER A 107 11.76 0.84 -11.22
CA SER A 107 12.21 -0.12 -10.21
C SER A 107 13.73 -0.22 -10.25
N ALA A 108 14.36 -0.26 -9.08
CA ALA A 108 15.79 -0.50 -9.00
C ALA A 108 16.13 -1.82 -9.72
N PRO A 109 17.25 -1.91 -10.46
CA PRO A 109 17.69 -3.16 -11.03
C PRO A 109 17.81 -4.20 -9.90
N GLN A 110 17.07 -5.29 -10.01
CA GLN A 110 17.16 -6.36 -9.03
C GLN A 110 18.45 -7.14 -9.29
N PHE A 111 19.47 -6.91 -8.46
CA PHE A 111 20.67 -7.74 -8.47
C PHE A 111 20.35 -9.10 -7.86
N THR A 112 20.26 -10.14 -8.69
CA THR A 112 20.14 -11.52 -8.21
C THR A 112 21.52 -12.03 -7.80
N LYS A 113 21.66 -12.46 -6.54
CA LYS A 113 22.88 -13.12 -6.08
C LYS A 113 23.09 -14.39 -6.94
N PRO A 114 24.28 -14.59 -7.54
CA PRO A 114 24.58 -15.83 -8.24
C PRO A 114 24.31 -17.03 -7.32
N ARG A 115 23.64 -18.05 -7.85
CA ARG A 115 23.45 -19.28 -7.08
C ARG A 115 24.84 -19.90 -6.82
N PRO A 116 25.14 -20.30 -5.57
CA PRO A 116 26.37 -21.04 -5.32
C PRO A 116 26.35 -22.34 -6.13
N PRO A 117 27.53 -22.87 -6.52
CA PRO A 117 27.60 -24.16 -7.19
C PRO A 117 26.94 -25.23 -6.32
N VAL A 118 26.22 -26.16 -6.96
CA VAL A 118 25.61 -27.30 -6.27
C VAL A 118 26.74 -28.15 -5.68
N PRO A 119 26.74 -28.43 -4.37
CA PRO A 119 27.77 -29.28 -3.79
C PRO A 119 27.68 -30.70 -4.38
N PRO A 120 28.81 -31.42 -4.50
CA PRO A 120 28.81 -32.79 -4.96
C PRO A 120 27.96 -33.67 -4.05
N ALA A 121 27.34 -34.71 -4.62
CA ALA A 121 26.52 -35.63 -3.85
C ALA A 121 27.38 -36.44 -2.86
N VAL A 122 26.81 -36.85 -1.73
CA VAL A 122 27.52 -37.57 -0.65
C VAL A 122 28.28 -38.80 -1.16
N HIS A 123 27.69 -39.55 -2.10
CA HIS A 123 28.34 -40.73 -2.69
C HIS A 123 29.54 -40.39 -3.59
N GLN A 124 29.54 -39.22 -4.24
CA GLN A 124 30.67 -38.73 -5.04
C GLN A 124 31.84 -38.34 -4.12
N ILE A 125 31.53 -37.71 -2.98
CA ILE A 125 32.51 -37.37 -1.95
C ILE A 125 33.14 -38.64 -1.37
N ALA A 126 32.33 -39.66 -1.05
CA ALA A 126 32.81 -40.94 -0.52
C ALA A 126 33.77 -41.63 -1.51
N ARG A 127 33.36 -41.78 -2.78
CA ARG A 127 34.21 -42.36 -3.83
C ARG A 127 35.50 -41.58 -4.05
N ALA A 128 35.45 -40.25 -4.01
CA ALA A 128 36.65 -39.42 -4.15
C ALA A 128 37.63 -39.65 -2.99
N ARG A 129 37.13 -39.81 -1.75
CA ARG A 129 37.95 -40.14 -0.58
C ARG A 129 38.58 -41.52 -0.69
N GLU A 130 37.81 -42.52 -1.08
CA GLU A 130 38.32 -43.89 -1.30
C GLU A 130 39.43 -43.91 -2.36
N LYS A 131 39.21 -43.22 -3.49
CA LYS A 131 40.20 -43.12 -4.56
C LYS A 131 41.47 -42.39 -4.12
N ALA A 132 41.34 -41.32 -3.32
CA ALA A 132 42.47 -40.59 -2.77
C ALA A 132 43.28 -41.43 -1.77
N LEU A 133 42.60 -42.18 -0.90
CA LEU A 133 43.25 -43.12 0.05
C LEU A 133 44.00 -44.23 -0.69
N ALA A 134 43.38 -44.83 -1.71
CA ALA A 134 44.01 -45.86 -2.52
C ALA A 134 45.25 -45.33 -3.27
N ALA A 135 45.18 -44.12 -3.81
CA ALA A 135 46.33 -43.47 -4.47
C ALA A 135 47.48 -43.17 -3.48
N ALA A 136 47.17 -42.72 -2.27
CA ALA A 136 48.17 -42.46 -1.23
C ALA A 136 48.88 -43.76 -0.78
N LEU A 137 48.12 -44.84 -0.59
CA LEU A 137 48.65 -46.17 -0.25
C LEU A 137 49.56 -46.72 -1.36
N ALA A 138 49.16 -46.58 -2.62
CA ALA A 138 49.96 -46.99 -3.76
C ALA A 138 51.28 -46.19 -3.88
N ALA A 139 51.25 -44.89 -3.56
CA ALA A 139 52.45 -44.06 -3.54
C ALA A 139 53.42 -44.49 -2.41
N SER A 140 52.92 -44.81 -1.22
CA SER A 140 53.75 -45.28 -0.09
C SER A 140 54.33 -46.69 -0.26
N GLY A 141 53.80 -47.51 -1.18
CA GLY A 141 54.25 -48.88 -1.41
C GLY A 141 55.43 -49.02 -2.38
N THR A 142 55.97 -47.91 -2.92
CA THR A 142 57.07 -47.94 -3.91
C THR A 142 58.46 -47.71 -3.33
N GLU A 143 58.60 -47.53 -2.01
CA GLU A 143 59.89 -47.50 -1.32
C GLU A 143 60.16 -48.87 -0.65
N ASN A 144 60.73 -49.83 -1.40
CA ASN A 144 61.38 -50.98 -0.78
C ASN A 144 62.84 -51.03 -1.25
N PRO A 145 63.81 -50.53 -0.45
CA PRO A 145 65.22 -50.63 -0.80
C PRO A 145 65.69 -52.07 -0.61
N ARG A 146 66.38 -52.59 -1.63
CA ARG A 146 67.11 -53.87 -1.60
C ARG A 146 68.36 -53.78 -0.73
#